data_AF-A0A2D3L4A9-F1
#
_entry.id   AF-A0A2D3L4A9-F1
#
_cell.length_a   1.000
_cell.length_b   1.000
_cell.length_c   1.000
_cell.angle_alpha   90.00
_cell.angle_beta   90.00
_cell.angle_gamma   90.00
#
_symmetry.space_group_name_H-M   'P 1'
#
loop_
_entity.id
_entity.type
_entity.pdbx_description
1 polymer ?
#
loop_
_entity_poly.entity_id
_entity_poly.type
_entity_poly.pdbx_seq_one_letter_code
_entity_poly.pdbx_strand_id
1 'polypeptide(L)'
;MNIVRINLLDSKNWLIMKEIYIVSQKFQNQEIGVIRYLRTVDEKYKMKEDTKTDMFLKYFDYPKQELFPEDDLDKIILTSIKEQFSNSYVQNRLLLFDIDRDMINTIKQTPRQTAVFDVMPLGEQNDLAKYGNEFEFFRKEINIYQYYIRESIKNNRFIGYCDFDSCQDTYKRLDEIEFL
;
A
#
# COMPACT_ATOMS: atom_id res chain seq x y z
N MET A 1 13.32 -31.95 15.48
CA MET A 1 12.24 -31.21 14.80
C MET A 1 11.69 -30.22 15.82
N ASN A 2 11.87 -28.93 15.60
CA ASN A 2 11.37 -27.92 16.54
C ASN A 2 9.97 -27.51 16.10
N ILE A 3 8.96 -27.84 16.92
CA ILE A 3 7.58 -27.42 16.69
C ILE A 3 7.41 -26.06 17.36
N VAL A 4 7.04 -25.04 16.60
CA VAL A 4 6.72 -23.70 17.10
C VAL A 4 5.21 -23.55 17.13
N ARG A 5 4.66 -22.98 18.21
CA ARG A 5 3.23 -22.63 18.30
C ARG A 5 3.01 -21.24 17.74
N ILE A 6 1.96 -21.08 16.94
CA ILE A 6 1.48 -19.78 16.45
C ILE A 6 0.19 -19.41 17.18
N ASN A 7 0.02 -18.14 17.52
CA ASN A 7 -1.19 -17.65 18.18
C ASN A 7 -1.92 -16.68 17.28
N LEU A 8 -3.25 -16.83 17.21
CA LEU A 8 -4.13 -15.85 16.58
C LEU A 8 -4.14 -14.57 17.43
N LEU A 9 -3.98 -13.43 16.78
CA LEU A 9 -4.05 -12.12 17.41
C LEU A 9 -5.51 -11.75 17.74
N ASP A 10 -5.71 -10.87 18.71
CA ASP A 10 -7.01 -10.22 18.91
C ASP A 10 -7.45 -9.50 17.63
N SER A 11 -8.74 -9.50 17.33
CA SER A 11 -9.30 -8.90 16.10
C SER A 11 -8.94 -7.43 15.91
N LYS A 12 -8.80 -6.67 17.00
CA LYS A 12 -8.35 -5.26 16.99
C LYS A 12 -6.91 -5.06 16.48
N ASN A 13 -6.11 -6.13 16.45
CA ASN A 13 -4.72 -6.13 16.02
C ASN A 13 -4.55 -6.79 14.64
N TRP A 14 -5.65 -7.14 13.96
CA TRP A 14 -5.58 -7.70 12.61
C TRP A 14 -5.26 -6.59 11.62
N LEU A 15 -4.33 -6.91 10.72
CA LEU A 15 -3.86 -5.96 9.71
C LEU A 15 -3.97 -6.59 8.33
N ILE A 16 -4.12 -5.75 7.31
CA ILE A 16 -3.91 -6.10 5.92
C ILE A 16 -2.65 -5.39 5.47
N MET A 17 -1.66 -6.17 5.05
CA MET A 17 -0.50 -5.64 4.36
C MET A 17 -0.80 -5.54 2.87
N LYS A 18 -0.59 -4.35 2.33
CA LYS A 18 -0.65 -4.02 0.91
C LYS A 18 0.76 -3.98 0.36
N GLU A 19 1.04 -4.83 -0.60
CA GLU A 19 2.34 -4.92 -1.28
C GLU A 19 2.17 -4.44 -2.72
N ILE A 20 2.72 -3.26 -3.03
CA ILE A 20 2.74 -2.72 -4.39
C ILE A 20 4.05 -3.13 -5.03
N TYR A 21 3.97 -4.10 -5.93
CA TYR A 21 5.10 -4.56 -6.72
C TYR A 21 5.35 -3.57 -7.86
N ILE A 22 6.51 -2.91 -7.83
CA ILE A 22 6.93 -1.94 -8.83
C ILE A 22 7.49 -2.69 -10.02
N VAL A 23 6.81 -2.57 -11.17
CA VAL A 23 7.19 -3.23 -12.42
C VAL A 23 7.74 -2.21 -13.40
N SER A 24 8.99 -2.39 -13.83
CA SER A 24 9.62 -1.45 -14.76
C SER A 24 9.59 -1.95 -16.19
N GLN A 25 8.94 -1.16 -17.04
CA GLN A 25 8.94 -1.37 -18.49
C GLN A 25 10.34 -1.27 -19.08
N LYS A 26 11.20 -0.41 -18.51
CA LYS A 26 12.60 -0.25 -18.94
C LYS A 26 13.41 -1.53 -18.71
N PHE A 27 13.02 -2.36 -17.74
CA PHE A 27 13.66 -3.63 -17.42
C PHE A 27 12.79 -4.81 -17.80
N GLN A 28 12.24 -4.81 -19.02
CA GLN A 28 11.49 -5.95 -19.57
C GLN A 28 10.32 -6.40 -18.68
N ASN A 29 9.62 -5.45 -18.05
CA ASN A 29 8.54 -5.71 -17.10
C ASN A 29 8.96 -6.58 -15.90
N GLN A 30 10.20 -6.43 -15.45
CA GLN A 30 10.66 -7.05 -14.21
C GLN A 30 10.19 -6.26 -12.99
N GLU A 31 9.91 -7.00 -11.92
CA GLU A 31 9.75 -6.45 -10.58
C GLU A 31 11.09 -5.92 -10.08
N ILE A 32 11.13 -4.64 -9.77
CA ILE A 32 12.35 -3.96 -9.35
C ILE A 32 12.32 -3.60 -7.86
N GLY A 33 11.15 -3.58 -7.24
CA GLY A 33 11.01 -3.32 -5.80
C GLY A 33 9.57 -3.43 -5.34
N VAL A 34 9.36 -3.33 -4.03
CA VAL A 34 8.03 -3.43 -3.42
C VAL A 34 7.85 -2.34 -2.38
N ILE A 35 6.77 -1.57 -2.50
CA ILE A 35 6.30 -0.65 -1.45
C ILE A 35 5.30 -1.41 -0.59
N ARG A 36 5.40 -1.29 0.73
CA ARG A 36 4.51 -1.98 1.66
C ARG A 36 3.90 -1.02 2.66
N TYR A 37 2.61 -1.18 2.90
CA TYR A 37 1.92 -0.44 3.94
C TYR A 37 0.87 -1.32 4.62
N LEU A 38 0.54 -0.97 5.86
CA LEU A 38 -0.41 -1.70 6.69
C LEU A 38 -1.70 -0.91 6.84
N ARG A 39 -2.81 -1.62 6.79
CA ARG A 39 -4.16 -1.12 7.05
C ARG A 39 -4.78 -1.92 8.18
N THR A 40 -5.33 -1.24 9.18
CA THR A 40 -6.08 -1.90 10.25
C THR A 40 -7.36 -2.52 9.69
N VAL A 41 -7.69 -3.73 10.13
CA VAL A 41 -8.96 -4.36 9.80
C VAL A 41 -10.02 -3.84 10.76
N ASP A 42 -11.05 -3.19 10.22
CA ASP A 42 -12.20 -2.69 10.97
C ASP A 42 -13.52 -2.94 10.22
N GLU A 43 -14.64 -2.42 10.74
CA GLU A 43 -15.94 -2.62 10.11
C GLU A 43 -16.07 -2.01 8.71
N LYS A 44 -15.33 -0.93 8.44
CA LYS A 44 -15.31 -0.19 7.17
C LYS A 44 -14.27 -0.73 6.19
N TYR A 45 -13.21 -1.35 6.70
CA TYR A 45 -12.06 -1.85 5.95
C TYR A 45 -11.79 -3.32 6.29
N LYS A 46 -12.69 -4.19 5.81
CA LYS A 46 -12.61 -5.66 5.98
C LYS A 46 -12.82 -6.39 4.67
N MET A 47 -12.40 -7.65 4.65
CA MET A 47 -12.60 -8.52 3.51
C MET A 47 -14.10 -8.71 3.20
N LYS A 48 -14.41 -8.79 1.91
CA LYS A 48 -15.74 -9.16 1.42
C LYS A 48 -16.02 -10.63 1.71
N GLU A 49 -17.28 -10.95 1.89
CA GLU A 49 -17.71 -12.35 2.05
C GLU A 49 -17.44 -13.14 0.76
N ASP A 50 -16.83 -14.32 0.89
CA ASP A 50 -16.66 -15.22 -0.23
C ASP A 50 -17.97 -15.97 -0.49
N THR A 51 -18.71 -15.54 -1.51
CA THR A 51 -19.98 -16.16 -1.91
C THR A 51 -19.77 -17.46 -2.69
N LYS A 52 -18.53 -17.83 -3.05
CA LYS A 52 -18.23 -19.03 -3.83
C LYS A 52 -17.66 -20.14 -2.93
N THR A 53 -18.52 -21.09 -2.57
CA THR A 53 -18.22 -22.27 -1.74
C THR A 53 -17.51 -23.38 -2.53
N ASP A 54 -16.49 -23.07 -3.33
CA ASP A 54 -15.74 -24.14 -4.00
C ASP A 54 -14.60 -24.64 -3.11
N MET A 55 -14.84 -25.78 -2.46
CA MET A 55 -14.00 -26.32 -1.39
C MET A 55 -12.58 -26.67 -1.88
N PHE A 56 -12.41 -26.97 -3.17
CA PHE A 56 -11.12 -27.28 -3.79
C PHE A 56 -10.25 -26.04 -4.06
N LEU A 57 -10.86 -24.90 -4.43
CA LEU A 57 -10.12 -23.65 -4.71
C LEU A 57 -9.59 -22.98 -3.43
N LYS A 58 -10.20 -23.27 -2.28
CA LYS A 58 -9.77 -22.74 -0.97
C LYS A 58 -8.35 -23.14 -0.58
N TYR A 59 -7.79 -24.20 -1.15
CA TYR A 59 -6.46 -24.69 -0.77
C TYR A 59 -5.31 -24.07 -1.55
N PHE A 60 -5.57 -23.43 -2.70
CA PHE A 60 -4.52 -22.92 -3.57
C PHE A 60 -4.38 -21.39 -3.52
N ASP A 61 -5.49 -20.65 -3.50
CA ASP A 61 -5.47 -19.18 -3.66
C ASP A 61 -6.25 -18.43 -2.56
N TYR A 62 -6.36 -19.01 -1.35
CA TYR A 62 -7.07 -18.38 -0.24
C TYR A 62 -6.12 -17.60 0.69
N PRO A 63 -6.45 -16.36 1.09
CA PRO A 63 -7.63 -15.60 0.68
C PRO A 63 -7.49 -15.02 -0.74
N LYS A 64 -8.57 -15.03 -1.52
CA LYS A 64 -8.55 -14.50 -2.89
C LYS A 64 -8.29 -12.99 -2.86
N GLN A 65 -7.43 -12.52 -3.76
CA GLN A 65 -7.05 -11.10 -3.84
C GLN A 65 -8.25 -10.17 -4.08
N GLU A 66 -9.25 -10.63 -4.84
CA GLU A 66 -10.50 -9.89 -5.12
C GLU A 66 -11.39 -9.62 -3.89
N LEU A 67 -11.17 -10.36 -2.79
CA LEU A 67 -11.94 -10.22 -1.56
C LEU A 67 -11.36 -9.15 -0.63
N PHE A 68 -10.12 -8.69 -0.86
CA PHE A 68 -9.52 -7.67 -0.02
C PHE A 68 -10.21 -6.31 -0.23
N PRO A 69 -10.38 -5.51 0.84
CA PRO A 69 -10.93 -4.16 0.73
C PRO A 69 -9.99 -3.26 -0.08
N GLU A 70 -10.57 -2.27 -0.75
CA GLU A 70 -9.85 -1.19 -1.43
C GLU A 70 -10.67 0.08 -1.27
N ASP A 71 -10.03 1.17 -0.84
CA ASP A 71 -10.65 2.49 -0.71
C ASP A 71 -9.96 3.54 -1.59
N ASP A 72 -10.38 4.80 -1.46
CA ASP A 72 -9.80 5.95 -2.15
C ASP A 72 -8.31 6.12 -1.85
N LEU A 73 -7.85 5.87 -0.62
CA LEU A 73 -6.44 6.02 -0.26
C LEU A 73 -5.57 4.99 -0.99
N ASP A 74 -6.02 3.73 -1.04
CA ASP A 74 -5.32 2.68 -1.79
C ASP A 74 -5.19 3.03 -3.27
N LYS A 75 -6.26 3.61 -3.85
CA LYS A 75 -6.27 4.05 -5.24
C LYS A 75 -5.31 5.21 -5.48
N ILE A 76 -5.26 6.19 -4.58
CA ILE A 76 -4.32 7.33 -4.68
C ILE A 76 -2.88 6.82 -4.65
N ILE A 77 -2.55 5.93 -3.71
CA ILE A 77 -1.22 5.34 -3.58
C ILE A 77 -0.86 4.57 -4.85
N LEU A 78 -1.71 3.62 -5.28
CA LEU A 78 -1.42 2.79 -6.46
C LEU A 78 -1.30 3.62 -7.75
N THR A 79 -2.21 4.57 -7.95
CA THR A 79 -2.22 5.41 -9.16
C THR A 79 -0.97 6.29 -9.20
N SER A 80 -0.56 6.89 -8.07
CA SER A 80 0.67 7.70 -8.01
C SER A 80 1.94 6.93 -8.43
N ILE A 81 1.97 5.62 -8.17
CA ILE A 81 3.06 4.72 -8.57
C ILE A 81 2.92 4.35 -10.05
N LYS A 82 1.69 4.06 -10.51
CA LYS A 82 1.41 3.70 -11.90
C LYS A 82 1.66 4.82 -12.90
N GLU A 83 1.60 6.09 -12.50
CA GLU A 83 2.03 7.22 -13.33
C GLU A 83 3.47 7.06 -13.84
N GLN A 84 4.35 6.41 -13.07
CA GLN A 84 5.74 6.14 -13.45
C GLN A 84 5.98 4.69 -13.86
N PHE A 85 5.23 3.76 -13.28
CA PHE A 85 5.40 2.32 -13.43
C PHE A 85 4.04 1.66 -13.70
N SER A 86 3.47 1.87 -14.89
CA SER A 86 2.06 1.56 -15.16
C SER A 86 1.68 0.07 -15.06
N ASN A 87 2.66 -0.83 -15.15
CA ASN A 87 2.46 -2.28 -15.00
C ASN A 87 2.53 -2.76 -13.54
N SER A 88 2.73 -1.84 -12.59
CA SER A 88 2.76 -2.17 -11.16
C SER A 88 1.41 -2.66 -10.67
N TYR A 89 1.42 -3.56 -9.69
CA TYR A 89 0.20 -4.20 -9.20
C TYR A 89 0.25 -4.39 -7.68
N VAL A 90 -0.92 -4.61 -7.08
CA VAL A 90 -1.07 -4.82 -5.64
C VAL A 90 -1.29 -6.29 -5.36
N GLN A 91 -0.59 -6.80 -4.35
CA GLN A 91 -0.92 -8.04 -3.68
C GLN A 91 -1.17 -7.75 -2.21
N ASN A 92 -2.16 -8.41 -1.64
CA ASN A 92 -2.60 -8.25 -0.28
C ASN A 92 -2.24 -9.50 0.53
N ARG A 93 -1.85 -9.28 1.78
CA ARG A 93 -1.66 -10.34 2.77
C ARG A 93 -2.42 -9.98 4.04
N LEU A 94 -3.19 -10.93 4.54
CA LEU A 94 -3.87 -10.80 5.83
C LEU A 94 -2.90 -11.22 6.94
N LEU A 95 -2.75 -10.39 7.96
CA LEU A 95 -1.86 -10.60 9.09
C LEU A 95 -2.69 -10.83 10.35
N LEU A 96 -2.77 -12.09 10.76
CA LEU A 96 -3.65 -12.55 11.84
C LEU A 96 -2.89 -13.22 12.99
N PHE A 97 -1.65 -13.63 12.77
CA PHE A 97 -0.88 -14.45 13.69
C PHE A 97 0.30 -13.67 14.26
N ASP A 98 0.77 -14.08 15.44
CA ASP A 98 1.97 -13.52 16.05
C ASP A 98 3.22 -13.64 15.16
N ILE A 99 3.38 -14.75 14.43
CA ILE A 99 4.47 -14.94 13.46
C ILE A 99 4.48 -13.92 12.32
N ASP A 100 3.34 -13.29 11.99
CA ASP A 100 3.29 -12.23 10.99
C ASP A 100 4.08 -11.00 11.44
N ARG A 101 4.24 -10.79 12.75
CA ARG A 101 5.09 -9.71 13.29
C ARG A 101 6.57 -9.96 13.02
N ASP A 102 7.02 -11.22 13.10
CA ASP A 102 8.39 -11.61 12.78
C ASP A 102 8.69 -11.42 11.28
N MET A 103 7.70 -11.70 10.43
CA MET A 103 7.78 -11.41 9.01
C MET A 103 7.93 -9.90 8.75
N ILE A 104 7.13 -9.04 9.40
CA ILE A 104 7.27 -7.58 9.28
C ILE A 104 8.67 -7.13 9.71
N ASN A 105 9.19 -7.67 10.83
CA ASN A 105 10.54 -7.34 11.30
C ASN A 105 11.61 -7.73 10.28
N THR A 106 11.44 -8.88 9.63
CA THR A 106 12.35 -9.33 8.56
C THR A 106 12.27 -8.42 7.33
N ILE A 107 11.06 -7.98 6.95
CA ILE A 107 10.86 -7.01 5.86
C ILE A 107 11.59 -5.70 6.16
N LYS A 108 11.43 -5.15 7.38
CA LYS A 108 12.08 -3.89 7.80
C LYS A 108 13.62 -3.96 7.75
N GLN A 109 14.22 -5.15 7.80
CA GLN A 109 15.65 -5.38 7.68
C GLN A 109 16.14 -5.55 6.22
N THR A 110 15.22 -5.70 5.27
CA THR A 110 15.55 -5.88 3.85
C THR A 110 16.14 -4.59 3.27
N PRO A 111 17.14 -4.66 2.35
CA PRO A 111 17.67 -3.48 1.68
C PRO A 111 16.55 -2.64 1.04
N ARG A 112 16.61 -1.33 1.25
CA ARG A 112 15.58 -0.39 0.82
C ARG A 112 16.17 0.89 0.22
N GLN A 113 15.35 1.57 -0.56
CA GLN A 113 15.58 2.94 -1.03
C GLN A 113 14.43 3.82 -0.55
N THR A 114 14.74 5.03 -0.09
CA THR A 114 13.73 6.02 0.29
C THR A 114 13.18 6.69 -0.96
N ALA A 115 11.87 6.81 -1.02
CA ALA A 115 11.14 7.60 -2.00
C ALA A 115 10.24 8.62 -1.29
N VAL A 116 9.82 9.64 -2.00
CA VAL A 116 8.87 10.64 -1.48
C VAL A 116 7.49 10.36 -2.08
N PHE A 117 6.47 10.29 -1.24
CA PHE A 117 5.08 10.22 -1.64
C PHE A 117 4.39 11.52 -1.27
N ASP A 118 3.92 12.23 -2.29
CA ASP A 118 3.18 13.47 -2.14
C ASP A 118 1.73 13.26 -2.60
N VAL A 119 0.77 13.87 -1.89
CA VAL A 119 -0.63 13.95 -2.33
C VAL A 119 -1.06 15.40 -2.38
N MET A 120 -1.34 15.86 -3.59
CA MET A 120 -1.68 17.25 -3.89
C MET A 120 -3.18 17.41 -4.16
N PRO A 121 -3.75 18.58 -3.87
CA PRO A 121 -5.13 18.85 -4.26
C PRO A 121 -5.22 19.01 -5.78
N LEU A 122 -6.21 18.34 -6.39
CA LEU A 122 -6.60 18.55 -7.78
C LEU A 122 -7.77 19.54 -7.78
N GLY A 123 -7.48 20.80 -8.10
CA GLY A 123 -8.48 21.85 -8.23
C GLY A 123 -8.60 22.34 -9.68
N GLU A 124 -9.76 22.89 -10.03
CA GLU A 124 -9.91 23.65 -11.26
C GLU A 124 -9.28 25.05 -11.11
N GLN A 125 -9.10 25.78 -12.22
CA GLN A 125 -8.60 27.17 -12.17
C GLN A 125 -9.40 28.05 -11.19
N ASN A 126 -10.70 27.79 -11.05
CA ASN A 126 -11.57 28.53 -10.13
C ASN A 126 -11.28 28.24 -8.67
N ASP A 127 -10.76 27.05 -8.33
CA ASP A 127 -10.39 26.70 -6.96
C ASP A 127 -9.05 27.32 -6.61
N LEU A 128 -8.09 27.32 -7.54
CA LEU A 128 -6.81 28.04 -7.37
C LEU A 128 -7.03 29.54 -7.08
N ALA A 129 -8.01 30.16 -7.72
CA ALA A 129 -8.35 31.57 -7.49
C ALA A 129 -8.99 31.86 -6.11
N LYS A 130 -9.66 30.87 -5.49
CA LYS A 130 -10.36 31.04 -4.19
C LYS A 130 -9.42 30.96 -2.99
N TYR A 131 -8.40 30.13 -3.05
CA TYR A 131 -7.56 29.81 -1.90
C TYR A 131 -6.21 30.56 -1.89
N GLY A 132 -5.96 31.42 -2.88
CA GLY A 132 -4.81 32.32 -2.90
C GLY A 132 -3.53 31.68 -3.43
N ASN A 133 -2.38 32.04 -2.82
CA ASN A 133 -1.05 31.68 -3.33
C ASN A 133 -0.40 30.47 -2.62
N GLU A 134 -1.03 29.91 -1.58
CA GLU A 134 -0.44 28.87 -0.74
C GLU A 134 -1.42 27.72 -0.52
N PHE A 135 -0.93 26.49 -0.68
CA PHE A 135 -1.70 25.27 -0.48
C PHE A 135 -0.87 24.28 0.31
N GLU A 136 -1.52 23.59 1.24
CA GLU A 136 -0.94 22.46 1.95
C GLU A 136 -1.06 21.20 1.10
N PHE A 137 -0.09 20.30 1.23
CA PHE A 137 -0.13 18.99 0.63
C PHE A 137 0.46 17.97 1.59
N PHE A 138 0.01 16.73 1.48
CA PHE A 138 0.56 15.64 2.28
C PHE A 138 1.89 15.18 1.67
N ARG A 139 2.89 14.97 2.53
CA ARG A 139 4.19 14.42 2.16
C ARG A 139 4.62 13.36 3.16
N LYS A 140 5.04 12.20 2.66
CA LYS A 140 5.61 11.12 3.47
C LYS A 140 6.81 10.51 2.77
N GLU A 141 7.86 10.25 3.53
CA GLU A 141 8.93 9.37 3.07
C GLU A 141 8.47 7.92 3.19
N ILE A 142 8.62 7.16 2.10
CA ILE A 142 8.23 5.76 2.02
C ILE A 142 9.41 4.91 1.54
N ASN A 143 9.39 3.63 1.89
CA ASN A 143 10.47 2.72 1.50
C ASN A 143 10.06 1.85 0.33
N ILE A 144 11.02 1.69 -0.59
CA ILE A 144 10.96 0.71 -1.65
C ILE A 144 11.96 -0.39 -1.30
N TYR A 145 11.44 -1.55 -0.92
CA TYR A 145 12.23 -2.72 -0.56
C TYR A 145 12.67 -3.48 -1.81
N GLN A 146 13.92 -3.90 -1.86
CA GLN A 146 14.52 -4.54 -3.03
C GLN A 146 15.44 -5.71 -2.62
N TYR A 147 15.37 -6.80 -3.37
CA TYR A 147 16.26 -7.95 -3.19
C TYR A 147 17.52 -7.88 -4.06
N TYR A 148 17.49 -7.08 -5.13
CA TYR A 148 18.62 -6.89 -6.05
C TYR A 148 18.86 -5.40 -6.26
N ILE A 149 20.11 -4.96 -6.07
CA ILE A 149 20.50 -3.56 -6.26
C ILE A 149 20.54 -3.28 -7.76
N ARG A 150 19.43 -2.79 -8.32
CA ARG A 150 19.44 -2.08 -9.59
C ARG A 150 19.28 -0.61 -9.29
N GLU A 151 20.18 0.22 -9.84
CA GLU A 151 20.21 1.67 -9.60
C GLU A 151 18.93 2.41 -10.02
N SER A 152 17.97 1.72 -10.62
CA SER A 152 16.76 2.26 -11.24
C SER A 152 15.69 2.82 -10.31
N ILE A 153 15.84 2.69 -8.98
CA ILE A 153 14.82 3.11 -8.01
C ILE A 153 15.25 4.32 -7.15
N LYS A 154 16.47 4.82 -7.33
CA LYS A 154 16.95 5.96 -6.52
C LYS A 154 16.12 7.22 -6.77
N ASN A 155 15.80 7.94 -5.70
CA ASN A 155 15.17 9.26 -5.71
C ASN A 155 13.80 9.32 -6.42
N ASN A 156 13.00 8.25 -6.33
CA ASN A 156 11.63 8.30 -6.83
C ASN A 156 10.78 9.25 -6.01
N ARG A 157 9.88 9.94 -6.70
CA ARG A 157 8.86 10.81 -6.10
C ARG A 157 7.52 10.48 -6.73
N PHE A 158 6.61 9.91 -5.97
CA PHE A 158 5.26 9.57 -6.42
C PHE A 158 4.30 10.70 -6.06
N ILE A 159 3.48 11.12 -7.02
CA ILE A 159 2.53 12.23 -6.84
C ILE A 159 1.13 11.69 -7.07
N GLY A 160 0.35 11.64 -5.99
CA GLY A 160 -1.08 11.36 -6.02
C GLY A 160 -1.89 12.65 -5.95
N TYR A 161 -3.18 12.52 -6.22
CA TYR A 161 -4.11 13.64 -6.22
C TYR A 161 -5.35 13.31 -5.40
N CYS A 162 -5.87 14.29 -4.66
CA CYS A 162 -7.14 14.23 -3.94
C CYS A 162 -8.09 15.32 -4.44
N ASP A 163 -9.39 15.12 -4.23
CA ASP A 163 -10.38 16.17 -4.45
C ASP A 163 -10.14 17.31 -3.46
N PHE A 164 -10.01 18.52 -4.01
CA PHE A 164 -9.68 19.75 -3.30
C PHE A 164 -10.49 19.91 -2.00
N ASP A 165 -11.81 19.68 -2.05
CA ASP A 165 -12.70 19.91 -0.92
C ASP A 165 -12.53 18.87 0.21
N SER A 166 -11.96 17.70 -0.11
CA SER A 166 -11.79 16.57 0.83
C SER A 166 -10.33 16.33 1.24
N CYS A 167 -9.37 17.02 0.64
CA CYS A 167 -7.94 16.75 0.82
C CYS A 167 -7.48 16.77 2.28
N GLN A 168 -8.00 17.66 3.13
CA GLN A 168 -7.63 17.68 4.55
C GLN A 168 -8.06 16.43 5.31
N ASP A 169 -9.20 15.82 4.95
CA ASP A 169 -9.61 14.52 5.48
C ASP A 169 -8.74 13.39 4.91
N THR A 170 -8.47 13.42 3.60
CA THR A 170 -7.55 12.49 2.95
C THR A 170 -6.18 12.48 3.63
N TYR A 171 -5.62 13.66 3.95
CA TYR A 171 -4.30 13.77 4.58
C TYR A 171 -4.26 13.15 5.96
N LYS A 172 -5.29 13.37 6.79
CA LYS A 172 -5.40 12.75 8.10
C LYS A 172 -5.45 11.22 7.99
N ARG A 173 -6.30 10.71 7.10
CA ARG A 173 -6.45 9.26 6.92
C ARG A 173 -5.20 8.61 6.30
N LEU A 174 -4.45 9.32 5.45
CA LEU A 174 -3.15 8.87 4.94
C LEU A 174 -2.08 8.82 6.02
N ASP A 175 -2.13 9.74 6.99
CA ASP A 175 -1.17 9.76 8.09
C ASP A 175 -1.31 8.52 9.01
N GLU A 176 -2.54 8.04 9.18
CA GLU A 176 -2.88 6.81 9.92
C GLU A 176 -2.30 5.53 9.26
N ILE A 177 -1.93 5.58 7.98
CA ILE A 177 -1.34 4.43 7.27
C ILE A 177 0.13 4.25 7.69
N GLU A 178 0.46 3.09 8.24
CA GLU A 178 1.84 2.69 8.49
C GLU A 178 2.49 2.20 7.18
N PHE A 179 3.38 3.01 6.61
CA PHE A 179 4.29 2.57 5.57
C PHE A 179 5.49 1.88 6.23
N LEU A 180 5.82 0.67 5.78
CA LEU A 180 6.92 -0.13 6.33
C LEU A 180 8.27 0.46 5.94
#